data_AF-A0A521F8J1-F1
#
_entry.id   AF-A0A521F8J1-F1
#
_cell.length_a   1.000
_cell.length_b   1.000
_cell.length_c   1.000
_cell.angle_alpha   90.00
_cell.angle_beta   90.00
_cell.angle_gamma   90.00
#
_symmetry.space_group_name_H-M   'P 1'
#
loop_
_entity.id
_entity.type
_entity.pdbx_description
1 polymer ?
#
loop_
_entity_poly.entity_id
_entity_poly.type
_entity_poly.pdbx_seq_one_letter_code
_entity_poly.pdbx_strand_id
1 'polypeptide(L)'
;MEIGYSILLRETLNAEGIEYKDCEYFQVVCPICKEPVFKVTRELEEKTTHYLSHYKEDSEEIDEERCELRVKKLTEEKIKTQNSNSRDQKLKFFLSVLRETIEENEYQGNDPKKVTRLFLKLEKSKPLNFLREQTYDYSSENLGTLSKEEMMGFFDDYVNDFKEISGGFPETLFSIKLQKEISYDIWKHLLSKKAEENYYFLFNHSYFFLMNRLENARNTRGLHEWENVLLNNMDRLIEASRSKSEKIFRQLMEYDVSQPFAIENSKLFSKMVSEITHEMLGTLLRVPYFELLKEGYKKSATN
;
A
#
# COMPACT_ATOMS: atom_id res chain seq x y z
N MET A 1 8.94 0.63 22.31
CA MET A 1 7.53 0.84 22.67
C MET A 1 6.87 -0.35 23.37
N GLU A 2 6.04 -0.10 24.37
CA GLU A 2 5.21 -1.13 25.03
C GLU A 2 3.91 -1.40 24.27
N ILE A 3 3.48 -0.45 23.42
CA ILE A 3 2.21 -0.48 22.70
C ILE A 3 2.47 -0.47 21.19
N GLY A 4 1.79 -1.36 20.47
CA GLY A 4 1.68 -1.36 19.01
C GLY A 4 0.24 -1.06 18.59
N TYR A 5 0.01 -0.84 17.30
CA TYR A 5 -1.33 -0.70 16.73
C TYR A 5 -1.55 -1.77 15.67
N SER A 6 -2.56 -2.62 15.84
CA SER A 6 -2.96 -3.55 14.78
C SER A 6 -3.81 -2.81 13.76
N ILE A 7 -3.37 -2.80 12.49
CA ILE A 7 -4.16 -2.22 11.41
C ILE A 7 -5.46 -2.99 11.18
N LEU A 8 -5.40 -4.33 11.25
CA LEU A 8 -6.57 -5.16 10.98
C LEU A 8 -7.60 -5.14 12.11
N LEU A 9 -7.16 -5.21 13.37
CA LEU A 9 -8.06 -5.14 14.53
C LEU A 9 -8.48 -3.71 14.87
N ARG A 10 -7.68 -2.74 14.43
CA ARG A 10 -7.82 -1.31 14.72
C ARG A 10 -7.74 -0.96 16.21
N GLU A 11 -6.98 -1.74 16.94
CA GLU A 11 -6.79 -1.62 18.36
C GLU A 11 -5.31 -1.50 18.73
N THR A 12 -5.06 -0.85 19.86
CA THR A 12 -3.74 -0.82 20.48
C THR A 12 -3.48 -2.14 21.20
N LEU A 13 -2.34 -2.77 20.92
CA LEU A 13 -1.93 -4.02 21.51
C LEU A 13 -0.76 -3.80 22.47
N ASN A 14 -0.86 -4.35 23.68
CA ASN A 14 0.26 -4.38 24.61
C ASN A 14 1.23 -5.49 24.19
N ALA A 15 2.52 -5.18 24.14
CA ALA A 15 3.56 -6.14 23.81
C ALA A 15 3.51 -7.39 24.71
N GLU A 16 3.11 -7.30 25.98
CA GLU A 16 2.97 -8.46 26.88
C GLU A 16 1.92 -9.46 26.40
N GLY A 17 0.85 -9.01 25.76
CA GLY A 17 -0.29 -9.84 25.36
C GLY A 17 -0.23 -10.39 23.94
N ILE A 18 0.91 -10.24 23.25
CA ILE A 18 1.08 -10.69 21.87
C ILE A 18 2.38 -11.46 21.67
N GLU A 19 2.30 -12.48 20.82
CA GLU A 19 3.42 -13.27 20.37
C GLU A 19 4.11 -12.64 19.16
N TYR A 20 5.26 -13.17 18.79
CA TYR A 20 6.02 -12.63 17.67
C TYR A 20 5.24 -12.63 16.36
N LYS A 21 4.61 -13.75 16.01
CA LYS A 21 3.87 -13.90 14.75
C LYS A 21 2.56 -13.10 14.71
N ASP A 22 2.02 -12.71 15.86
CA ASP A 22 0.85 -11.84 15.92
C ASP A 22 1.11 -10.48 15.27
N CYS A 23 2.36 -9.99 15.32
CA CYS A 23 2.74 -8.75 14.65
C CYS A 23 2.55 -8.83 13.12
N GLU A 24 2.81 -9.99 12.53
CA GLU A 24 2.58 -10.27 11.11
C GLU A 24 1.10 -10.49 10.83
N TYR A 25 0.46 -11.42 11.54
CA TYR A 25 -0.92 -11.82 11.26
C TYR A 25 -1.94 -10.70 11.47
N PHE A 26 -1.68 -9.81 12.43
CA PHE A 26 -2.56 -8.68 12.72
C PHE A 26 -2.00 -7.35 12.19
N GLN A 27 -0.96 -7.40 11.36
CA GLN A 27 -0.33 -6.23 10.71
C GLN A 27 -0.06 -5.10 11.72
N VAL A 28 0.75 -5.41 12.74
CA VAL A 28 1.04 -4.50 13.85
C VAL A 28 2.13 -3.50 13.47
N VAL A 29 1.82 -2.23 13.65
CA VAL A 29 2.71 -1.09 13.35
C VAL A 29 2.93 -0.20 14.57
N CYS A 30 3.93 0.66 14.50
CA CYS A 30 4.11 1.74 15.46
C CYS A 30 2.93 2.70 15.39
N PRO A 31 2.28 3.05 16.52
CA PRO A 31 1.12 3.94 16.50
C PRO A 31 1.47 5.36 16.03
N ILE A 32 2.74 5.77 16.12
CA ILE A 32 3.24 7.11 15.79
C ILE A 32 3.64 7.19 14.32
N CYS A 33 4.70 6.48 13.91
CA CYS A 33 5.24 6.58 12.55
C CYS A 33 4.58 5.62 11.54
N LYS A 34 3.68 4.73 11.99
CA LYS A 34 3.01 3.71 11.17
C LYS A 34 3.97 2.71 10.48
N GLU A 35 5.22 2.67 10.90
CA GLU A 35 6.17 1.66 10.43
C GLU A 35 5.91 0.28 11.04
N PRO A 36 6.23 -0.81 10.33
CA PRO A 36 6.12 -2.17 10.87
C PRO A 36 6.99 -2.36 12.10
N VAL A 37 6.46 -3.08 13.09
CA VAL A 37 7.18 -3.43 14.31
C VAL A 37 7.14 -4.94 14.54
N PHE A 38 8.06 -5.43 15.35
CA PHE A 38 8.10 -6.82 15.76
C PHE A 38 8.28 -6.96 17.26
N LYS A 39 7.79 -8.06 17.80
CA LYS A 39 7.90 -8.43 19.20
C LYS A 39 9.33 -8.81 19.57
N VAL A 40 9.77 -8.34 20.73
CA VAL A 40 11.00 -8.77 21.37
C VAL A 40 10.70 -9.09 22.84
N THR A 41 11.32 -10.16 23.31
CA THR A 41 11.36 -10.55 24.72
C THR A 41 12.79 -10.44 25.21
N ARG A 42 12.96 -9.92 26.42
CA ARG A 42 14.25 -9.85 27.10
C ARG A 42 14.13 -10.46 28.47
N GLU A 43 14.83 -11.55 28.67
CA GLU A 43 14.96 -12.18 29.98
C GLU A 43 16.09 -11.49 30.76
N LEU A 44 15.79 -11.05 31.99
CA LEU A 44 16.74 -10.47 32.92
C LEU A 44 16.47 -11.10 34.28
N GLU A 45 17.33 -12.04 34.70
CA GLU A 45 17.46 -12.74 35.99
C GLU A 45 16.16 -13.20 36.70
N GLU A 46 15.16 -12.33 36.89
CA GLU A 46 13.86 -12.61 37.52
C GLU A 46 12.63 -12.00 36.79
N LYS A 47 12.80 -11.28 35.67
CA LYS A 47 11.69 -10.68 34.92
C LYS A 47 11.88 -10.74 33.41
N THR A 48 10.87 -11.23 32.70
CA THR A 48 10.77 -11.12 31.24
C THR A 48 10.19 -9.77 30.89
N THR A 49 10.93 -8.96 30.14
CA THR A 49 10.45 -7.69 29.59
C THR A 49 9.96 -7.90 28.17
N HIS A 50 8.72 -7.48 27.92
CA HIS A 50 8.00 -7.67 26.67
C HIS A 50 7.88 -6.35 25.92
N TYR A 51 8.35 -6.28 24.67
CA TYR A 51 8.50 -4.97 24.04
C TYR A 51 8.48 -5.05 22.49
N LEU A 52 7.96 -4.05 21.78
CA LEU A 52 7.98 -3.96 20.30
C LEU A 52 9.14 -3.11 19.74
N SER A 53 9.82 -3.58 18.71
CA SER A 53 10.95 -2.90 18.07
C SER A 53 10.66 -2.61 16.60
N HIS A 54 11.23 -1.53 16.06
CA HIS A 54 11.28 -1.34 14.62
C HIS A 54 12.31 -2.29 14.00
N TYR A 55 12.03 -2.75 12.78
CA TYR A 55 13.05 -3.37 11.92
C TYR A 55 14.17 -2.36 11.64
N LYS A 56 15.44 -2.74 11.85
CA LYS A 56 16.62 -1.89 11.62
C LYS A 56 17.04 -1.88 10.15
N GLU A 57 17.32 -0.70 9.60
CA GLU A 57 18.38 -0.43 8.60
C GLU A 57 18.66 1.09 8.47
N ASP A 58 19.78 1.44 7.82
CA ASP A 58 20.59 2.68 7.80
C ASP A 58 19.90 4.02 7.45
N SER A 59 18.74 4.36 8.01
CA SER A 59 18.16 5.70 7.83
C SER A 59 18.15 6.47 9.14
N GLU A 60 18.96 7.53 9.19
CA GLU A 60 19.07 8.54 10.27
C GLU A 60 17.76 9.33 10.54
N GLU A 61 16.64 8.99 9.91
CA GLU A 61 15.41 9.79 9.86
C GLU A 61 14.25 9.23 10.70
N ILE A 62 14.40 8.07 11.34
CA ILE A 62 13.43 7.68 12.36
C ILE A 62 13.66 8.66 13.51
N ASP A 63 12.66 9.46 13.86
CA ASP A 63 12.64 10.21 15.12
C ASP A 63 12.56 9.18 16.26
N GLU A 64 13.72 8.59 16.55
CA GLU A 64 13.91 7.54 17.54
C GLU A 64 13.48 8.07 18.91
N GLU A 65 13.62 9.37 19.21
CA GLU A 65 13.14 9.93 20.48
C GLU A 65 11.62 9.92 20.61
N ARG A 66 10.87 10.15 19.51
CA ARG A 66 9.40 10.05 19.52
C ARG A 66 8.89 8.62 19.45
N CYS A 67 9.55 7.75 18.68
CA CYS A 67 9.08 6.38 18.43
C CYS A 67 9.65 5.37 19.45
N GLU A 68 10.84 5.62 19.98
CA GLU A 68 11.48 4.92 21.08
C GLU A 68 11.31 5.68 22.40
N LEU A 69 10.08 5.76 22.89
CA LEU A 69 9.91 5.72 24.33
C LEU A 69 10.43 4.35 24.83
N ARG A 70 11.74 4.27 25.11
CA ARG A 70 12.35 3.16 25.84
C ARG A 70 13.53 3.55 26.73
N VAL A 71 13.38 3.16 27.98
CA VAL A 71 14.33 2.33 28.75
C VAL A 71 15.80 2.65 28.50
N LYS A 72 16.29 3.64 29.25
CA LYS A 72 17.72 3.87 29.50
C LYS A 72 18.39 2.53 29.87
N LYS A 73 19.48 2.19 29.16
CA LYS A 73 20.47 1.10 29.39
C LYS A 73 20.42 -0.08 28.42
N LEU A 74 20.90 0.12 27.20
CA LEU A 74 21.45 -0.94 26.35
C LEU A 74 22.79 -0.49 25.77
N THR A 75 23.77 -1.39 25.75
CA THR A 75 25.09 -1.19 25.13
C THR A 75 25.06 -1.68 23.68
N GLU A 76 25.85 -1.07 22.79
CA GLU A 76 25.93 -1.42 21.35
C GLU A 76 26.21 -2.90 21.09
N GLU A 77 26.94 -3.55 21.98
CA GLU A 77 27.23 -4.98 21.93
C GLU A 77 25.97 -5.85 22.12
N LYS A 78 25.08 -5.48 23.06
CA LYS A 78 23.81 -6.18 23.28
C LYS A 78 22.83 -5.97 22.13
N ILE A 79 22.88 -4.81 21.48
CA ILE A 79 22.11 -4.49 20.28
C ILE A 79 22.54 -5.40 19.12
N LYS A 80 23.85 -5.60 18.91
CA LYS A 80 24.37 -6.46 17.83
C LYS A 80 24.03 -7.94 18.04
N THR A 81 24.13 -8.47 19.27
CA THR A 81 23.80 -9.87 19.59
C THR A 81 22.31 -10.17 19.52
N GLN A 82 21.45 -9.17 19.73
CA GLN A 82 19.99 -9.33 19.60
C GLN A 82 19.52 -9.26 18.15
N ASN A 83 20.16 -8.44 17.30
CA ASN A 83 19.88 -8.38 15.87
C ASN A 83 20.19 -9.68 15.13
N SER A 84 21.13 -10.49 15.61
CA SER A 84 21.42 -11.80 15.02
C SER A 84 20.30 -12.84 15.23
N ASN A 85 19.45 -12.67 16.24
CA ASN A 85 18.30 -13.55 16.51
C ASN A 85 17.05 -13.17 15.70
N SER A 86 17.02 -11.99 15.08
CA SER A 86 15.96 -11.52 14.17
C SER A 86 16.14 -12.00 12.72
N ARG A 87 17.21 -12.76 12.42
CA ARG A 87 17.65 -13.08 11.05
C ARG A 87 16.65 -13.88 10.20
N ASP A 88 15.70 -14.56 10.83
CA ASP A 88 14.73 -15.41 10.13
C ASP A 88 13.36 -14.74 9.88
N GLN A 89 13.17 -13.49 10.33
CA GLN A 89 11.88 -12.78 10.21
C GLN A 89 12.11 -11.37 9.66
N LYS A 90 12.02 -11.28 8.32
CA LYS A 90 12.38 -10.09 7.55
C LYS A 90 11.16 -9.19 7.37
N LEU A 91 11.35 -7.87 7.37
CA LEU A 91 10.39 -6.85 6.92
C LEU A 91 9.67 -7.28 5.62
N LYS A 92 10.38 -8.00 4.74
CA LYS A 92 9.86 -8.64 3.54
C LYS A 92 8.59 -9.47 3.76
N PHE A 93 8.46 -10.22 4.85
CA PHE A 93 7.28 -11.04 5.14
C PHE A 93 6.09 -10.19 5.59
N PHE A 94 6.30 -9.16 6.42
CA PHE A 94 5.25 -8.20 6.76
C PHE A 94 4.70 -7.51 5.51
N LEU A 95 5.62 -7.07 4.64
CA LEU A 95 5.26 -6.41 3.39
C LEU A 95 4.62 -7.38 2.37
N SER A 96 4.92 -8.69 2.43
CA SER A 96 4.37 -9.64 1.46
C SER A 96 2.89 -9.92 1.68
N VAL A 97 2.35 -9.79 2.90
CA VAL A 97 0.92 -10.03 3.19
C VAL A 97 0.00 -9.20 2.30
N LEU A 98 0.26 -7.90 2.15
CA LEU A 98 -0.57 -7.04 1.30
C LEU A 98 -0.44 -7.42 -0.18
N ARG A 99 0.79 -7.69 -0.66
CA ARG A 99 1.03 -8.06 -2.06
C ARG A 99 0.38 -9.39 -2.41
N GLU A 100 0.61 -10.41 -1.59
CA GLU A 100 0.03 -11.75 -1.74
C GLU A 100 -1.50 -11.67 -1.74
N THR A 101 -2.09 -10.90 -0.82
CA THR A 101 -3.55 -10.75 -0.79
C THR A 101 -4.09 -10.08 -2.05
N ILE A 102 -3.45 -9.01 -2.53
CA ILE A 102 -3.88 -8.35 -3.77
C ILE A 102 -3.71 -9.29 -4.96
N GLU A 103 -2.62 -10.04 -5.04
CA GLU A 103 -2.38 -10.99 -6.13
C GLU A 103 -3.43 -12.12 -6.13
N GLU A 104 -3.75 -12.66 -4.96
CA GLU A 104 -4.77 -13.70 -4.80
C GLU A 104 -6.17 -13.19 -5.11
N ASN A 105 -6.51 -11.96 -4.70
CA ASN A 105 -7.84 -11.38 -4.90
C ASN A 105 -8.08 -10.91 -6.33
N GLU A 106 -7.15 -10.14 -6.90
CA GLU A 106 -7.35 -9.44 -8.17
C GLU A 106 -6.95 -10.27 -9.39
N TYR A 107 -6.11 -11.29 -9.20
CA TYR A 107 -5.63 -12.14 -10.28
C TYR A 107 -6.00 -13.62 -10.11
N GLN A 108 -6.99 -13.90 -9.26
CA GLN A 108 -7.52 -15.26 -9.11
C GLN A 108 -7.96 -15.81 -10.49
N GLY A 109 -7.46 -16.99 -10.84
CA GLY A 109 -7.77 -17.64 -12.13
C GLY A 109 -6.95 -17.16 -13.32
N ASN A 110 -6.09 -16.14 -13.17
CA ASN A 110 -5.10 -15.77 -14.18
C ASN A 110 -3.89 -16.71 -14.13
N ASP A 111 -3.13 -16.79 -15.24
CA ASP A 111 -1.85 -17.50 -15.29
C ASP A 111 -0.80 -16.72 -14.47
N PRO A 112 -0.31 -17.27 -13.33
CA PRO A 112 0.62 -16.55 -12.45
C PRO A 112 1.89 -16.12 -13.17
N LYS A 113 2.39 -16.91 -14.14
CA LYS A 113 3.60 -16.56 -14.90
C LYS A 113 3.39 -15.33 -15.77
N LYS A 114 2.18 -15.12 -16.29
CA LYS A 114 1.84 -13.93 -17.09
C LYS A 114 1.76 -12.70 -16.20
N VAL A 115 1.11 -12.81 -15.04
CA VAL A 115 1.00 -11.73 -14.05
C VAL A 115 2.39 -11.31 -13.60
N THR A 116 3.23 -12.24 -13.12
CA THR A 116 4.61 -11.93 -12.71
C THR A 116 5.43 -11.30 -13.84
N ARG A 117 5.33 -11.81 -15.08
CA ARG A 117 6.07 -11.23 -16.21
C ARG A 117 5.63 -9.79 -16.48
N LEU A 118 4.36 -9.48 -16.30
CA LEU A 118 3.83 -8.15 -16.52
C LEU A 118 4.33 -7.18 -15.44
N PHE A 119 4.26 -7.54 -14.16
CA PHE A 119 4.84 -6.73 -13.08
C PHE A 119 6.33 -6.50 -13.29
N LEU A 120 7.09 -7.53 -13.68
CA LEU A 120 8.52 -7.39 -14.00
C LEU A 120 8.78 -6.44 -15.17
N LYS A 121 7.85 -6.31 -16.14
CA LYS A 121 7.98 -5.32 -17.22
C LYS A 121 7.77 -3.90 -16.68
N LEU A 122 6.74 -3.69 -15.86
CA LEU A 122 6.44 -2.40 -15.24
C LEU A 122 7.59 -1.94 -14.33
N GLU A 123 8.10 -2.82 -13.48
CA GLU A 123 9.23 -2.55 -12.57
C GLU A 123 10.53 -2.18 -13.31
N LYS A 124 10.74 -2.75 -14.51
CA LYS A 124 11.93 -2.45 -15.33
C LYS A 124 11.79 -1.17 -16.16
N SER A 125 10.58 -0.61 -16.26
CA SER A 125 10.34 0.60 -17.01
C SER A 125 10.89 1.82 -16.27
N LYS A 126 11.98 2.40 -16.78
CA LYS A 126 12.57 3.62 -16.19
C LYS A 126 11.59 4.79 -16.13
N PRO A 127 10.79 5.07 -17.19
CA PRO A 127 9.78 6.12 -17.13
C PRO A 127 8.72 5.89 -16.05
N LEU A 128 8.29 4.64 -15.86
CA LEU A 128 7.30 4.32 -14.83
C LEU A 128 7.89 4.38 -13.42
N ASN A 129 9.15 3.96 -13.22
CA ASN A 129 9.82 4.14 -11.94
C ASN A 129 9.91 5.62 -11.57
N PHE A 130 10.33 6.48 -12.51
CA PHE A 130 10.33 7.92 -12.29
C PHE A 130 8.93 8.45 -11.95
N LEU A 131 7.90 8.09 -12.73
CA LEU A 131 6.53 8.52 -12.46
C LEU A 131 6.07 8.10 -11.06
N ARG A 132 6.36 6.85 -10.69
CA ARG A 132 5.95 6.24 -9.43
C ARG A 132 6.62 6.88 -8.22
N GLU A 133 7.93 7.14 -8.30
CA GLU A 133 8.68 7.92 -7.31
C GLU A 133 8.02 9.28 -7.11
N GLN A 134 7.76 10.01 -8.19
CA GLN A 134 7.11 11.33 -8.11
C GLN A 134 5.69 11.25 -7.50
N THR A 135 4.92 10.20 -7.82
CA THR A 135 3.61 10.02 -7.19
C THR A 135 3.69 9.64 -5.72
N TYR A 136 4.71 8.89 -5.31
CA TYR A 136 4.95 8.56 -3.90
C TYR A 136 5.31 9.81 -3.10
N ASP A 137 6.23 10.63 -3.61
CA ASP A 137 6.62 11.90 -2.99
C ASP A 137 5.41 12.82 -2.85
N TYR A 138 4.67 13.03 -3.95
CA TYR A 138 3.46 13.83 -3.94
C TYR A 138 2.41 13.29 -2.95
N SER A 139 2.19 11.97 -2.93
CA SER A 139 1.23 11.34 -2.02
C SER A 139 1.66 11.49 -0.57
N SER A 140 2.95 11.36 -0.27
CA SER A 140 3.47 11.49 1.09
C SER A 140 3.34 12.91 1.62
N GLU A 141 3.66 13.91 0.79
CA GLU A 141 3.63 15.33 1.16
C GLU A 141 2.20 15.91 1.20
N ASN A 142 1.33 15.50 0.26
CA ASN A 142 0.00 16.10 0.09
C ASN A 142 -1.10 15.20 0.63
N LEU A 143 -1.20 13.96 0.15
CA LEU A 143 -2.26 13.03 0.58
C LEU A 143 -2.01 12.48 1.99
N GLY A 144 -0.75 12.38 2.41
CA GLY A 144 -0.34 11.97 3.74
C GLY A 144 -0.67 13.00 4.81
N THR A 145 -0.85 14.26 4.45
CA THR A 145 -1.14 15.36 5.38
C THR A 145 -2.62 15.72 5.46
N LEU A 146 -3.46 15.17 4.57
CA LEU A 146 -4.91 15.32 4.62
C LEU A 146 -5.51 14.79 5.93
N SER A 147 -6.59 15.42 6.36
CA SER A 147 -7.39 14.92 7.48
C SER A 147 -8.02 13.57 7.13
N LYS A 148 -8.39 12.82 8.17
CA LYS A 148 -9.08 11.54 7.97
C LYS A 148 -10.39 11.76 7.22
N GLU A 149 -11.12 12.82 7.54
CA GLU A 149 -12.40 13.18 6.91
C GLU A 149 -12.24 13.43 5.40
N GLU A 150 -11.21 14.17 5.00
CA GLU A 150 -10.89 14.40 3.58
C GLU A 150 -10.52 13.09 2.87
N MET A 151 -9.69 12.25 3.50
CA MET A 151 -9.33 10.95 2.92
C MET A 151 -10.52 10.00 2.80
N MET A 152 -11.46 10.05 3.74
CA MET A 152 -12.71 9.26 3.68
C MET A 152 -13.59 9.67 2.49
N GLY A 153 -13.55 10.94 2.08
CA GLY A 153 -14.26 11.42 0.88
C GLY A 153 -13.85 10.65 -0.37
N PHE A 154 -12.55 10.42 -0.59
CA PHE A 154 -12.08 9.64 -1.74
C PHE A 154 -12.56 8.19 -1.73
N PHE A 155 -12.65 7.57 -0.55
CA PHE A 155 -13.21 6.24 -0.42
C PHE A 155 -14.72 6.22 -0.65
N ASP A 156 -15.44 7.26 -0.24
CA ASP A 156 -16.88 7.40 -0.51
C ASP A 156 -17.18 7.57 -2.00
N ASP A 157 -16.38 8.35 -2.71
CA ASP A 157 -16.47 8.49 -4.17
C ASP A 157 -16.30 7.13 -4.85
N TYR A 158 -15.28 6.38 -4.45
CA TYR A 158 -15.04 5.03 -4.96
C TYR A 158 -16.22 4.07 -4.70
N VAL A 159 -16.75 4.06 -3.47
CA VAL A 159 -17.90 3.20 -3.11
C VAL A 159 -19.15 3.56 -3.91
N ASN A 160 -19.35 4.84 -4.23
CA ASN A 160 -20.48 5.27 -5.05
C ASN A 160 -20.33 4.84 -6.51
N ASP A 161 -19.12 4.91 -7.05
CA ASP A 161 -18.81 4.50 -8.44
C ASP A 161 -18.90 2.97 -8.64
N PHE A 162 -18.69 2.17 -7.59
CA PHE A 162 -18.54 0.71 -7.68
C PHE A 162 -19.76 -0.13 -7.23
N LYS A 163 -20.95 0.46 -7.04
CA LYS A 163 -22.20 -0.27 -6.68
C LYS A 163 -22.63 -1.39 -7.65
N GLU A 164 -21.90 -1.63 -8.74
CA GLU A 164 -22.23 -2.62 -9.78
C GLU A 164 -21.20 -3.74 -10.00
N ILE A 165 -20.07 -3.82 -9.26
CA ILE A 165 -19.10 -4.91 -9.47
C ILE A 165 -19.38 -6.13 -8.60
N SER A 166 -19.56 -7.26 -9.28
CA SER A 166 -19.62 -8.63 -8.77
C SER A 166 -18.32 -9.04 -8.08
N GLY A 167 -18.39 -9.43 -6.79
CA GLY A 167 -17.22 -9.96 -6.08
C GLY A 167 -17.29 -10.01 -4.54
N GLY A 168 -18.33 -9.45 -3.91
CA GLY A 168 -18.48 -9.50 -2.45
C GLY A 168 -17.96 -8.24 -1.75
N PHE A 169 -18.45 -7.07 -2.18
CA PHE A 169 -18.30 -5.85 -1.38
C PHE A 169 -19.12 -5.98 -0.08
N PRO A 170 -18.65 -5.47 1.08
CA PRO A 170 -19.38 -5.65 2.33
C PRO A 170 -20.81 -5.10 2.25
N GLU A 171 -21.80 -5.90 2.65
CA GLU A 171 -23.22 -5.58 2.43
C GLU A 171 -23.78 -4.54 3.41
N THR A 172 -23.17 -4.40 4.59
CA THR A 172 -23.68 -3.53 5.64
C THR A 172 -22.93 -2.21 5.72
N LEU A 173 -23.63 -1.13 6.06
CA LEU A 173 -23.02 0.19 6.31
C LEU A 173 -21.91 0.13 7.36
N PHE A 174 -22.06 -0.74 8.37
CA PHE A 174 -21.03 -0.96 9.38
C PHE A 174 -19.76 -1.57 8.78
N SER A 175 -19.91 -2.64 8.01
CA SER A 175 -18.78 -3.33 7.38
C SER A 175 -18.09 -2.44 6.34
N ILE A 176 -18.84 -1.66 5.57
CA ILE A 176 -18.28 -0.67 4.62
C ILE A 176 -17.48 0.40 5.38
N LYS A 177 -18.02 0.95 6.47
CA LYS A 177 -17.30 1.92 7.29
C LYS A 177 -15.98 1.33 7.79
N LEU A 178 -16.01 0.11 8.32
CA LEU A 178 -14.81 -0.55 8.84
C LEU A 178 -13.79 -0.85 7.73
N GLN A 179 -14.26 -1.29 6.55
CA GLN A 179 -13.43 -1.48 5.36
C GLN A 179 -12.67 -0.20 5.00
N LYS A 180 -13.37 0.94 4.90
CA LYS A 180 -12.75 2.25 4.62
C LYS A 180 -11.73 2.64 5.68
N GLU A 181 -12.02 2.39 6.95
CA GLU A 181 -11.10 2.71 8.03
C GLU A 181 -9.83 1.85 8.00
N ILE A 182 -9.94 0.55 7.72
CA ILE A 182 -8.75 -0.32 7.54
C ILE A 182 -7.96 0.13 6.30
N SER A 183 -8.62 0.41 5.18
CA SER A 183 -7.96 0.89 3.96
C SER A 183 -7.22 2.21 4.19
N TYR A 184 -7.79 3.12 4.97
CA TYR A 184 -7.12 4.37 5.38
C TYR A 184 -5.87 4.09 6.22
N ASP A 185 -5.96 3.20 7.21
CA ASP A 185 -4.83 2.84 8.05
C ASP A 185 -3.70 2.18 7.23
N ILE A 186 -4.05 1.35 6.25
CA ILE A 186 -3.08 0.79 5.27
C ILE A 186 -2.50 1.89 4.38
N TRP A 187 -3.31 2.79 3.84
CA TRP A 187 -2.81 3.91 3.04
C TRP A 187 -1.78 4.73 3.80
N LYS A 188 -2.06 5.07 5.07
CA LYS A 188 -1.11 5.78 5.94
C LYS A 188 0.17 4.99 6.17
N HIS A 189 0.07 3.66 6.30
CA HIS A 189 1.23 2.79 6.39
C HIS A 189 2.05 2.78 5.08
N LEU A 190 1.40 2.72 3.91
CA LEU A 190 2.06 2.72 2.60
C LEU A 190 2.87 3.98 2.30
N LEU A 191 2.51 5.10 2.91
CA LEU A 191 3.26 6.37 2.83
C LEU A 191 4.44 6.44 3.82
N SER A 192 4.70 5.38 4.58
CA SER A 192 5.93 5.26 5.36
C SER A 192 7.07 4.75 4.50
N LYS A 193 8.29 5.23 4.78
CA LYS A 193 9.51 4.87 4.04
C LYS A 193 9.72 3.36 3.92
N LYS A 194 9.38 2.60 4.97
CA LYS A 194 9.52 1.13 4.99
C LYS A 194 8.48 0.38 4.16
N ALA A 195 7.41 1.05 3.75
CA ALA A 195 6.35 0.47 2.94
C ALA A 195 6.36 1.00 1.49
N GLU A 196 7.35 1.81 1.12
CA GLU A 196 7.51 2.40 -0.21
C GLU A 196 7.43 1.33 -1.31
N GLU A 197 8.11 0.21 -1.13
CA GLU A 197 8.05 -0.92 -2.04
C GLU A 197 6.62 -1.46 -2.22
N ASN A 198 5.80 -1.46 -1.17
CA ASN A 198 4.39 -1.85 -1.29
C ASN A 198 3.54 -0.78 -1.98
N TYR A 199 3.83 0.50 -1.77
CA TYR A 199 3.23 1.57 -2.55
C TYR A 199 3.58 1.38 -4.04
N TYR A 200 4.82 1.04 -4.34
CA TYR A 200 5.30 0.81 -5.71
C TYR A 200 4.59 -0.35 -6.40
N PHE A 201 4.41 -1.44 -5.66
CA PHE A 201 3.60 -2.56 -6.14
C PHE A 201 2.15 -2.14 -6.42
N LEU A 202 1.50 -1.43 -5.49
CA LEU A 202 0.12 -0.98 -5.62
C LEU A 202 -0.07 -0.01 -6.80
N PHE A 203 0.92 0.87 -7.03
CA PHE A 203 0.94 1.74 -8.20
C PHE A 203 1.00 0.92 -9.50
N ASN A 204 1.90 -0.06 -9.59
CA ASN A 204 2.03 -0.91 -10.79
C ASN A 204 0.74 -1.72 -11.04
N HIS A 205 0.12 -2.24 -9.97
CA HIS A 205 -1.18 -2.91 -10.03
C HIS A 205 -2.24 -1.98 -10.64
N SER A 206 -2.36 -0.77 -10.09
CA SER A 206 -3.39 0.21 -10.49
C SER A 206 -3.17 0.74 -11.91
N TYR A 207 -1.90 0.93 -12.30
CA TYR A 207 -1.50 1.26 -13.67
C TYR A 207 -1.97 0.18 -14.66
N PHE A 208 -1.70 -1.09 -14.34
CA PHE A 208 -2.12 -2.22 -15.18
C PHE A 208 -3.64 -2.36 -15.21
N PHE A 209 -4.32 -2.21 -14.07
CA PHE A 209 -5.77 -2.25 -14.00
C PHE A 209 -6.40 -1.19 -14.92
N LEU A 210 -5.90 0.05 -14.85
CA LEU A 210 -6.37 1.14 -15.72
C LEU A 210 -6.18 0.81 -17.21
N MET A 211 -5.03 0.25 -17.60
CA MET A 211 -4.82 -0.20 -18.98
C MET A 211 -5.83 -1.27 -19.40
N ASN A 212 -6.06 -2.28 -18.56
CA ASN A 212 -7.04 -3.34 -18.86
C ASN A 212 -8.47 -2.80 -18.93
N ARG A 213 -8.83 -1.86 -18.06
CA ARG A 213 -10.13 -1.20 -18.07
C ARG A 213 -10.36 -0.46 -19.39
N LEU A 214 -9.35 0.28 -19.86
CA LEU A 214 -9.41 0.97 -21.16
C LEU A 214 -9.42 -0.02 -22.34
N GLU A 215 -8.63 -1.09 -22.29
CA GLU A 215 -8.67 -2.17 -23.29
C GLU A 215 -10.05 -2.84 -23.37
N ASN A 216 -10.65 -3.17 -22.23
CA ASN A 216 -11.99 -3.74 -22.16
C ASN A 216 -13.04 -2.75 -22.69
N ALA A 217 -12.96 -1.47 -22.31
CA ALA A 217 -13.83 -0.43 -22.84
C ALA A 217 -13.70 -0.29 -24.37
N ARG A 218 -12.47 -0.38 -24.91
CA ARG A 218 -12.21 -0.38 -26.36
C ARG A 218 -12.95 -1.50 -27.07
N ASN A 219 -12.96 -2.69 -26.47
CA ASN A 219 -13.58 -3.89 -27.05
C ASN A 219 -15.10 -3.95 -26.86
N THR A 220 -15.66 -3.22 -25.90
CA THR A 220 -17.10 -3.32 -25.53
C THR A 220 -17.92 -2.12 -25.98
N ARG A 221 -17.44 -0.90 -25.73
CA ARG A 221 -18.17 0.35 -26.03
C ARG A 221 -17.43 1.30 -26.98
N GLY A 222 -16.17 1.01 -27.29
CA GLY A 222 -15.27 1.95 -27.95
C GLY A 222 -14.74 3.02 -26.99
N LEU A 223 -13.57 3.57 -27.33
CA LEU A 223 -12.91 4.58 -26.51
C LEU A 223 -13.22 6.00 -27.00
N HIS A 224 -13.39 6.92 -26.06
CA HIS A 224 -13.31 8.34 -26.33
C HIS A 224 -11.91 8.72 -26.84
N GLU A 225 -11.78 9.87 -27.49
CA GLU A 225 -10.50 10.29 -28.06
C GLU A 225 -9.40 10.37 -26.97
N TRP A 226 -9.69 11.02 -25.84
CA TRP A 226 -8.75 11.14 -24.73
C TRP A 226 -8.36 9.78 -24.13
N GLU A 227 -9.27 8.81 -24.11
CA GLU A 227 -9.01 7.44 -23.63
C GLU A 227 -8.07 6.70 -24.57
N ASN A 228 -8.23 6.86 -25.89
CA ASN A 228 -7.30 6.32 -26.86
C ASN A 228 -5.90 6.93 -26.70
N VAL A 229 -5.82 8.25 -26.53
CA VAL A 229 -4.55 8.95 -26.32
C VAL A 229 -3.90 8.48 -25.01
N LEU A 230 -4.69 8.31 -23.94
CA LEU A 230 -4.22 7.81 -22.66
C LEU A 230 -3.66 6.39 -22.78
N LEU A 231 -4.46 5.45 -23.27
CA LEU A 231 -4.07 4.04 -23.40
C LEU A 231 -2.80 3.89 -24.25
N ASN A 232 -2.74 4.58 -25.39
CA ASN A 232 -1.56 4.54 -26.27
C ASN A 232 -0.31 5.10 -25.59
N ASN A 233 -0.42 6.18 -24.83
CA ASN A 233 0.73 6.73 -24.11
C ASN A 233 1.15 5.85 -22.93
N MET A 234 0.19 5.23 -22.24
CA MET A 234 0.49 4.29 -21.17
C MET A 234 1.27 3.09 -21.69
N ASP A 235 0.79 2.44 -22.75
CA ASP A 235 1.49 1.31 -23.39
C ASP A 235 2.92 1.70 -23.82
N ARG A 236 3.07 2.87 -24.45
CA ARG A 236 4.38 3.38 -24.87
C ARG A 236 5.33 3.65 -23.71
N LEU A 237 4.85 4.03 -22.52
CA LEU A 237 5.70 4.31 -21.36
C LEU A 237 6.39 3.05 -20.82
N ILE A 238 5.77 1.87 -20.97
CA ILE A 238 6.33 0.60 -20.48
C ILE A 238 7.69 0.32 -21.11
N GLU A 239 7.86 0.59 -22.41
CA GLU A 239 9.06 0.24 -23.18
C GLU A 239 9.86 1.47 -23.66
N ALA A 240 9.50 2.67 -23.21
CA ALA A 240 10.14 3.91 -23.66
C ALA A 240 11.57 4.10 -23.13
N SER A 241 12.44 4.60 -24.01
CA SER A 241 13.72 5.20 -23.62
C SER A 241 13.50 6.59 -23.01
N ARG A 242 14.51 7.14 -22.30
CA ARG A 242 14.44 8.47 -21.67
C ARG A 242 13.96 9.59 -22.61
N SER A 243 14.53 9.69 -23.81
CA SER A 243 14.15 10.73 -24.77
C SER A 243 12.74 10.54 -25.34
N LYS A 244 12.25 9.29 -25.41
CA LYS A 244 10.88 8.99 -25.81
C LYS A 244 9.90 9.29 -24.68
N SER A 245 10.24 9.00 -23.43
CA SER A 245 9.38 9.27 -22.27
C SER A 245 9.18 10.76 -22.05
N GLU A 246 10.20 11.60 -22.22
CA GLU A 246 10.05 13.06 -22.14
C GLU A 246 9.02 13.59 -23.15
N LYS A 247 9.01 13.04 -24.37
CA LYS A 247 8.00 13.40 -25.38
C LYS A 247 6.60 12.92 -24.99
N ILE A 248 6.48 11.72 -24.43
CA ILE A 248 5.19 11.17 -23.97
C ILE A 248 4.64 12.02 -22.81
N PHE A 249 5.45 12.34 -21.80
CA PHE A 249 5.01 13.20 -20.69
C PHE A 249 4.60 14.58 -21.19
N ARG A 250 5.34 15.17 -22.12
CA ARG A 250 4.94 16.45 -22.73
C ARG A 250 3.58 16.35 -23.41
N GLN A 251 3.35 15.31 -24.21
CA GLN A 251 2.04 15.07 -24.83
C GLN A 251 0.92 14.98 -23.80
N LEU A 252 1.13 14.23 -22.70
CA LEU A 252 0.15 14.10 -21.62
C LEU A 252 -0.09 15.42 -20.87
N MET A 253 0.94 16.26 -20.69
CA MET A 253 0.83 17.56 -20.02
C MET A 253 0.17 18.64 -20.89
N GLU A 254 0.28 18.53 -22.22
CA GLU A 254 -0.30 19.48 -23.16
C GLU A 254 -1.74 19.14 -23.53
N TYR A 255 -2.11 17.84 -23.54
CA TYR A 255 -3.44 17.38 -23.93
C TYR A 255 -4.51 17.74 -22.88
N ASP A 256 -5.52 18.52 -23.30
CA ASP A 256 -6.66 18.91 -22.48
C ASP A 256 -7.74 17.83 -22.45
N VAL A 257 -8.26 17.54 -21.26
CA VAL A 257 -9.44 16.68 -21.08
C VAL A 257 -10.62 17.58 -20.75
N SER A 258 -11.55 17.69 -21.71
CA SER A 258 -12.74 18.51 -21.56
C SER A 258 -13.80 17.86 -20.65
N GLN A 259 -14.68 18.69 -20.10
CA GLN A 259 -15.93 18.27 -19.47
C GLN A 259 -16.76 17.39 -20.43
N PRO A 260 -17.53 16.39 -19.93
CA PRO A 260 -17.76 16.07 -18.52
C PRO A 260 -16.73 15.10 -17.90
N PHE A 261 -15.65 14.77 -18.60
CA PHE A 261 -14.75 13.67 -18.21
C PHE A 261 -13.69 14.06 -17.16
N ALA A 262 -13.46 15.35 -16.98
CA ALA A 262 -12.57 15.91 -15.98
C ALA A 262 -13.01 17.33 -15.59
N ILE A 263 -12.47 17.85 -14.48
CA ILE A 263 -12.62 19.25 -14.09
C ILE A 263 -12.08 20.19 -15.17
N GLU A 264 -12.59 21.43 -15.21
CA GLU A 264 -12.20 22.41 -16.23
C GLU A 264 -10.68 22.62 -16.24
N ASN A 265 -10.08 22.65 -17.44
CA ASN A 265 -8.63 22.78 -17.68
C ASN A 265 -7.76 21.63 -17.12
N SER A 266 -8.35 20.44 -16.87
CA SER A 266 -7.57 19.27 -16.49
C SER A 266 -6.74 18.74 -17.65
N LYS A 267 -5.45 18.52 -17.39
CA LYS A 267 -4.54 17.85 -18.33
C LYS A 267 -4.66 16.34 -18.24
N LEU A 268 -4.34 15.66 -19.35
CA LEU A 268 -4.41 14.20 -19.43
C LEU A 268 -3.42 13.53 -18.46
N PHE A 269 -2.27 14.17 -18.21
CA PHE A 269 -1.32 13.72 -17.18
C PHE A 269 -1.96 13.68 -15.78
N SER A 270 -2.58 14.79 -15.35
CA SER A 270 -3.24 14.87 -14.05
C SER A 270 -4.40 13.87 -13.95
N LYS A 271 -5.15 13.69 -15.04
CA LYS A 271 -6.21 12.68 -15.12
C LYS A 271 -5.65 11.27 -14.96
N MET A 272 -4.56 10.93 -15.65
CA MET A 272 -3.90 9.62 -15.54
C MET A 272 -3.47 9.34 -14.10
N VAL A 273 -2.76 10.28 -13.47
CA VAL A 273 -2.30 10.12 -12.08
C VAL A 273 -3.48 10.00 -11.12
N SER A 274 -4.52 10.82 -11.29
CA SER A 274 -5.74 10.75 -10.47
C SER A 274 -6.47 9.41 -10.60
N GLU A 275 -6.58 8.86 -11.81
CA GLU A 275 -7.21 7.55 -12.04
C GLU A 275 -6.38 6.41 -11.45
N ILE A 276 -5.05 6.49 -11.54
CA ILE A 276 -4.16 5.53 -10.89
C ILE A 276 -4.34 5.59 -9.37
N THR A 277 -4.27 6.78 -8.77
CA THR A 277 -4.45 6.94 -7.32
C THR A 277 -5.83 6.49 -6.84
N HIS A 278 -6.89 6.83 -7.59
CA HIS A 278 -8.24 6.38 -7.30
C HIS A 278 -8.33 4.83 -7.30
N GLU A 279 -7.70 4.18 -8.28
CA GLU A 279 -7.64 2.72 -8.34
C GLU A 279 -6.76 2.12 -7.23
N MET A 280 -5.69 2.79 -6.80
CA MET A 280 -4.90 2.36 -5.63
C MET A 280 -5.78 2.31 -4.37
N LEU A 281 -6.55 3.36 -4.12
CA LEU A 281 -7.49 3.42 -2.99
C LEU A 281 -8.61 2.37 -3.15
N GLY A 282 -9.10 2.20 -4.36
CA GLY A 282 -10.09 1.17 -4.71
C GLY A 282 -9.62 -0.24 -4.41
N THR A 283 -8.39 -0.56 -4.83
CA THR A 283 -7.77 -1.86 -4.57
C THR A 283 -7.70 -2.14 -3.07
N LEU A 284 -7.31 -1.13 -2.26
CA LEU A 284 -7.33 -1.27 -0.80
C LEU A 284 -8.74 -1.56 -0.28
N LEU A 285 -9.77 -0.89 -0.80
CA LEU A 285 -11.16 -1.16 -0.41
C LEU A 285 -11.64 -2.55 -0.79
N ARG A 286 -11.07 -3.18 -1.83
CA ARG A 286 -11.46 -4.53 -2.27
C ARG A 286 -10.72 -5.66 -1.55
N VAL A 287 -9.66 -5.35 -0.79
CA VAL A 287 -8.93 -6.37 -0.01
C VAL A 287 -9.88 -7.04 1.00
N PRO A 288 -9.97 -8.38 1.06
CA PRO A 288 -10.93 -9.08 1.93
C PRO A 288 -10.47 -9.12 3.41
N TYR A 289 -10.36 -7.96 4.07
CA TYR A 289 -9.80 -7.83 5.43
C TYR A 289 -10.49 -8.72 6.47
N PHE A 290 -11.79 -8.94 6.35
CA PHE A 290 -12.54 -9.80 7.29
C PHE A 290 -12.12 -11.28 7.18
N GLU A 291 -11.85 -11.77 5.98
CA GLU A 291 -11.33 -13.13 5.81
C GLU A 291 -9.87 -13.21 6.26
N LEU A 292 -9.05 -12.19 5.98
CA LEU A 292 -7.69 -12.10 6.53
C LEU A 292 -7.68 -12.15 8.06
N LEU A 293 -8.56 -11.40 8.72
CA LEU A 293 -8.70 -11.42 10.18
C LEU A 293 -9.04 -12.81 10.70
N LYS A 294 -10.01 -13.48 10.08
CA LYS A 294 -10.44 -14.84 10.43
C LYS A 294 -9.32 -15.85 10.24
N GLU A 295 -8.50 -15.71 9.19
CA GLU A 295 -7.30 -16.52 8.99
C GLU A 295 -6.21 -16.22 10.02
N GLY A 296 -5.98 -14.95 10.35
CA GLY A 296 -5.07 -14.52 11.40
C GLY A 296 -5.40 -15.17 12.73
N TYR A 297 -6.68 -15.16 13.14
CA TYR A 297 -7.15 -15.86 14.34
C TYR A 297 -6.94 -17.37 14.30
N LYS A 298 -7.13 -18.02 13.13
CA LYS A 298 -6.87 -19.46 13.00
C LYS A 298 -5.38 -19.77 13.16
N LYS A 299 -4.51 -18.95 12.55
CA LYS A 299 -3.05 -19.12 12.61
C LYS A 299 -2.52 -18.85 14.00
N SER A 300 -3.02 -17.83 14.70
CA SER A 300 -2.60 -17.53 16.09
C SER A 300 -3.03 -18.62 17.07
N ALA A 301 -4.22 -19.22 16.89
CA ALA A 301 -4.69 -20.32 17.74
C ALA A 301 -3.92 -21.64 17.59
N THR A 302 -3.07 -21.77 16.57
CA THR A 302 -2.29 -22.99 16.27
C THR A 302 -0.81 -22.91 16.58
N ASN A 303 -0.31 -21.74 17.01
CA ASN A 303 1.07 -21.56 17.50
C ASN A 303 1.08 -21.47 19.03
#